data_AF-A0A920SV48-F1
#
_entry.id   AF-A0A920SV48-F1
#
_cell.length_a   1.000
_cell.length_b   1.000
_cell.length_c   1.000
_cell.angle_alpha   90.00
_cell.angle_beta   90.00
_cell.angle_gamma   90.00
#
_symmetry.space_group_name_H-M   'P 1'
#
loop_
_entity.id
_entity.type
_entity.pdbx_description
1 polymer ?
#
loop_
_entity_poly.entity_id
_entity_poly.type
_entity_poly.pdbx_seq_one_letter_code
_entity_poly.pdbx_strand_id
1 'polypeptide(L)' 'MIAVAGFDMAAWDALARAADLPLCEFLGGSRAPVLSYNSNGLWLSEPAAVAAEAVELREEGGFSRASNCAWAAPG' A
#
# COMPACT_ATOMS: atom_id res chain seq x y z
N MET A 1 -14.95 -4.40 -14.98
CA MET A 1 -13.94 -5.20 -15.70
C MET A 1 -12.85 -5.65 -14.70
N ILE A 2 -13.21 -6.47 -13.69
CA ILE A 2 -12.31 -6.81 -12.58
C ILE A 2 -11.53 -8.10 -12.87
N ALA A 3 -12.18 -9.08 -13.51
CA ALA A 3 -11.57 -10.37 -13.84
C ALA A 3 -10.34 -10.26 -14.75
N VAL A 4 -10.35 -9.31 -15.70
CA VAL A 4 -9.23 -9.10 -16.64
C VAL A 4 -7.99 -8.62 -15.90
N ALA A 5 -8.13 -7.74 -14.90
CA ALA A 5 -7.01 -7.27 -14.09
C ALA A 5 -6.38 -8.39 -13.25
N GLY A 6 -7.20 -9.26 -12.67
CA GLY A 6 -6.71 -10.44 -11.93
C GLY A 6 -5.93 -11.40 -12.82
N PHE A 7 -6.43 -11.63 -14.05
CA PHE A 7 -5.74 -12.47 -15.03
C PHE A 7 -4.40 -11.88 -15.48
N ASP A 8 -4.36 -10.57 -15.76
CA ASP A 8 -3.13 -9.89 -16.19
C ASP A 8 -2.02 -9.98 -15.12
N MET A 9 -2.34 -9.71 -13.85
CA MET A 9 -1.37 -9.84 -12.75
C MET A 9 -0.79 -11.26 -12.64
N ALA A 10 -1.63 -12.28 -12.80
CA ALA A 10 -1.18 -13.68 -12.74
C ALA A 10 -0.34 -14.08 -13.96
N ALA A 11 -0.68 -13.60 -15.15
CA ALA A 11 0.09 -13.86 -16.37
C ALA A 11 1.49 -13.25 -16.29
N TRP A 12 1.61 -12.02 -15.80
CA TRP A 12 2.91 -11.36 -15.60
C TRP A 12 3.77 -12.02 -14.52
N ASP A 13 3.16 -12.46 -13.41
CA ASP A 13 3.88 -13.24 -12.39
C ASP A 13 4.42 -14.55 -12.95
N ALA A 14 3.60 -15.31 -13.68
CA ALA A 14 4.02 -16.55 -14.32
C ALA A 14 5.17 -16.34 -15.32
N LEU A 15 5.12 -15.25 -16.09
CA LEU A 15 6.16 -14.93 -17.07
C LEU A 15 7.49 -14.53 -16.41
N ALA A 16 7.45 -13.70 -15.36
CA ALA A 16 8.64 -13.33 -14.60
C ALA A 16 9.27 -14.56 -13.90
N ARG A 17 8.44 -15.45 -13.34
CA ARG A 17 8.88 -16.73 -12.75
C ARG A 17 9.50 -17.66 -13.79
N ALA A 18 8.97 -17.72 -15.01
CA ALA A 18 9.54 -18.52 -16.08
C ALA A 18 10.92 -17.99 -16.54
N ALA A 19 11.17 -16.69 -16.38
CA ALA A 19 12.46 -16.06 -16.65
C ALA A 19 13.42 -16.10 -15.44
N ASP A 20 13.02 -16.70 -14.31
CA ASP A 20 13.74 -16.70 -13.02
C ASP A 20 14.13 -15.31 -12.52
N LEU A 21 13.27 -14.32 -12.80
CA LEU A 21 13.49 -12.92 -12.43
C LEU A 21 12.36 -12.41 -11.53
N PRO A 22 12.67 -11.57 -10.52
CA PRO A 22 11.66 -10.76 -9.86
C PRO A 22 10.92 -9.88 -10.88
N LEU A 23 9.59 -9.69 -10.73
CA LEU A 23 8.79 -8.91 -11.69
C LEU A 23 9.36 -7.51 -11.97
N CYS A 24 9.87 -6.83 -10.94
CA CYS A 24 10.49 -5.50 -11.12
C CYS A 24 11.73 -5.53 -12.02
N GLU A 25 12.53 -6.60 -11.99
CA GLU A 25 13.71 -6.80 -12.83
C GLU A 25 13.31 -7.29 -14.22
N PHE A 26 12.30 -8.16 -14.30
CA PHE A 26 11.70 -8.60 -15.56
C PHE A 26 11.14 -7.42 -16.39
N LEU A 27 10.60 -6.40 -15.72
CA LEU A 27 10.12 -5.16 -16.34
C LEU A 27 11.24 -4.14 -16.64
N GLY A 28 12.51 -4.46 -16.38
CA GLY A 28 13.67 -3.58 -16.63
C GLY A 28 14.04 -2.63 -15.50
N GLY A 29 13.45 -2.81 -14.31
CA GLY A 29 13.80 -2.08 -13.09
C GLY A 29 14.81 -2.81 -12.21
N SER A 30 14.97 -2.33 -10.98
CA SER A 30 15.81 -2.95 -9.95
C SER A 30 15.13 -2.92 -8.59
N ARG A 31 15.53 -3.84 -7.70
CA ARG A 31 15.00 -3.91 -6.33
C ARG A 31 15.55 -2.75 -5.50
N ALA A 32 14.67 -1.82 -5.14
CA ALA A 32 14.98 -0.72 -4.25
C ALA A 32 13.85 -0.55 -3.20
N PRO A 33 14.15 -0.02 -2.00
CA PRO A 33 13.13 0.36 -1.04
C PRO A 33 12.15 1.36 -1.67
N VAL A 34 10.85 1.09 -1.54
CA VAL A 34 9.80 1.98 -2.01
C VAL A 34 9.19 2.70 -0.82
N LEU A 35 9.18 4.03 -0.86
CA LEU A 35 8.51 4.85 0.15
C LEU A 35 7.01 4.52 0.14
N SER A 36 6.51 4.03 1.26
CA SER A 36 5.12 3.66 1.47
C SER A 36 4.49 4.49 2.59
N TYR A 37 3.17 4.51 2.63
CA TYR A 37 2.40 5.13 3.71
C TYR A 37 1.42 4.11 4.29
N ASN A 38 1.15 4.21 5.59
CA ASN A 38 0.24 3.29 6.26
C ASN A 38 -1.21 3.75 6.03
N SER A 39 -2.03 2.87 5.45
CA SER A 39 -3.47 3.08 5.23
C SER A 39 -4.34 2.16 6.11
N ASN A 40 -3.73 1.39 7.01
CA ASN A 40 -4.47 0.65 8.03
C ASN A 40 -5.04 1.66 9.04
N GLY A 41 -6.29 1.48 9.47
CA GLY A 41 -6.89 2.30 10.53
C GLY A 41 -7.33 3.70 10.09
N LEU A 42 -7.48 4.63 11.05
CA LEU A 42 -7.88 6.03 10.81
C LEU A 42 -9.25 6.16 10.10
N TRP A 43 -10.17 5.28 10.50
CA TRP A 43 -11.58 5.30 10.10
C TRP A 43 -12.31 6.47 10.79
N LEU A 44 -13.61 6.62 10.52
CA LEU A 44 -14.45 7.69 11.07
C LEU A 44 -14.61 7.56 12.59
N SER A 45 -13.66 8.13 13.33
CA SER A 45 -13.58 8.15 14.79
C SER A 45 -13.27 9.57 15.28
N GLU A 46 -13.50 9.82 16.57
CA GLU A 46 -13.21 11.10 17.20
C GLU A 46 -11.75 11.54 16.93
N PRO A 47 -11.49 12.83 16.63
CA PRO A 47 -10.16 13.31 16.23
C PRO A 47 -9.03 12.97 17.21
N ALA A 48 -9.33 12.89 18.50
CA ALA A 48 -8.37 12.50 19.53
C ALA A 48 -7.98 11.01 19.46
N ALA A 49 -8.92 10.14 19.10
CA ALA A 49 -8.67 8.71 18.95
C ALA A 49 -7.88 8.41 17.66
N VAL A 50 -8.22 9.11 16.57
CA VAL A 50 -7.50 9.03 15.28
C VAL A 50 -6.05 9.54 15.43
N ALA A 51 -5.82 10.56 16.25
CA ALA A 51 -4.47 11.05 16.53
C ALA A 51 -3.61 10.04 17.31
N ALA A 52 -4.19 9.33 18.27
CA ALA A 52 -3.49 8.28 19.02
C ALA A 52 -3.15 7.07 18.12
N GLU A 53 -4.12 6.62 17.30
CA GLU A 53 -3.94 5.53 16.34
C GLU A 53 -2.89 5.90 15.27
N ALA A 54 -2.85 7.15 14.81
CA ALA A 54 -1.84 7.63 13.85
C ALA A 54 -0.40 7.59 14.41
N VAL A 55 -0.22 7.77 15.72
CA VAL A 55 1.09 7.67 16.36
C VAL A 55 1.52 6.21 16.42
N GLU A 56 0.63 5.32 16.86
CA GLU A 56 0.89 3.88 16.94
C GLU A 56 1.24 3.27 15.56
N LEU A 57 0.45 3.61 14.53
CA LEU A 57 0.67 3.13 13.15
C LEU A 57 1.94 3.66 12.49
N ARG A 58 2.46 4.80 12.95
CA ARG A 58 3.77 5.31 12.53
C ARG A 58 4.92 4.54 13.17
N GLU A 59 4.74 4.12 14.42
CA GLU A 59 5.76 3.40 15.19
C GLU A 59 5.86 1.92 14.80
N GLU A 60 4.76 1.26 14.48
CA GLU A 60 4.77 -0.18 14.13
C GLU A 60 5.53 -0.52 12.83
N GLY A 61 5.66 0.43 11.90
CA GLY A 61 6.25 0.15 10.58
C GLY A 61 7.27 1.16 10.07
N GLY A 62 7.70 2.12 10.89
CA GLY A 62 8.66 3.16 10.46
C GLY A 62 8.15 4.02 9.30
N PHE A 63 6.82 4.13 9.16
CA PHE A 63 6.21 4.88 8.06
C PHE A 63 6.31 6.38 8.31
N SER A 64 6.77 7.12 7.30
CA SER A 64 6.87 8.59 7.40
C SER A 64 5.51 9.30 7.32
N ARG A 65 4.47 8.63 6.80
CA ARG A 65 3.12 9.18 6.58
C ARG A 65 2.04 8.12 6.80
N ALA A 66 0.91 8.52 7.38
CA ALA A 66 -0.31 7.73 7.48
C ALA A 66 -1.47 8.52 6.84
N SER A 67 -2.37 7.84 6.12
CA SER A 67 -3.52 8.46 5.45
C SER A 67 -4.80 8.22 6.24
N ASN A 68 -5.53 9.28 6.61
CA ASN A 68 -6.83 9.18 7.26
C ASN A 68 -7.99 9.21 6.25
N CYS A 69 -9.14 8.61 6.61
CA CYS A 69 -10.37 8.75 5.83
C CYS A 69 -11.02 10.12 6.08
N ALA A 70 -10.43 11.19 5.54
CA ALA A 70 -10.88 12.57 5.77
C ALA A 70 -12.10 13.04 4.95
N TRP A 71 -12.89 12.12 4.36
CA TRP A 71 -14.02 12.52 3.51
C TRP A 71 -15.29 12.94 4.29
N ALA A 72 -15.30 12.89 5.62
CA ALA A 72 -16.46 13.28 6.44
C ALA A 72 -16.12 14.21 7.61
N ALA A 73 -15.41 15.32 7.35
CA ALA A 73 -15.44 16.45 8.28
C ALA A 73 -16.73 17.26 8.01
N PRO A 74 -17.67 17.39 8.97
CA PRO A 74 -18.71 18.39 8.86
C PRO A 74 -18.06 19.77 8.96
N GLY A 75 -18.43 20.68 8.05
CA GLY A 75 -18.10 22.10 8.15
C GLY A 75 -18.77 22.78 9.34
#